data_AF-A0A962HAG1-F1
#
_entry.id   AF-A0A962HAG1-F1
#
_cell.length_a   1.000
_cell.length_b   1.000
_cell.length_c   1.000
_cell.angle_alpha   90.00
_cell.angle_beta   90.00
_cell.angle_gamma   90.00
#
_symmetry.space_group_name_H-M   'P 1'
#
loop_
_entity.id
_entity.type
_entity.pdbx_description
1 polymer ?
#
loop_
_entity_poly.entity_id
_entity_poly.type
_entity_poly.pdbx_seq_one_letter_code
_entity_poly.pdbx_strand_id
1 'polypeptide(L)'
;GPAGTGKTYLAVASAVEALDRNRVQRLLLVRPAVEAGEKLGFLPGDLTQKVDPYLRPLYDALYEMMGVEKVTRLLERNVIEIAP
;
A
#
# COMPACT_ATOMS: atom_id res chain seq x y z
N GLY A 1 -0.57 -14.59 -9.38
CA GLY A 1 0.44 -15.53 -8.84
C GLY A 1 0.13 -15.89 -7.40
N PRO A 2 0.52 -17.07 -6.90
CA PRO A 2 0.16 -17.56 -5.56
C PRO A 2 0.66 -16.63 -4.43
N ALA A 3 0.02 -16.64 -3.26
CA ALA A 3 0.48 -15.85 -2.11
C ALA A 3 1.95 -16.19 -1.75
N GLY A 4 2.67 -15.23 -1.18
CA GLY A 4 4.07 -15.44 -0.76
C GLY A 4 5.13 -15.33 -1.87
N THR A 5 4.77 -15.19 -3.15
CA THR A 5 5.78 -15.02 -4.22
C THR A 5 6.31 -13.59 -4.40
N GLY A 6 6.22 -12.75 -3.37
CA GLY A 6 6.79 -11.39 -3.37
C GLY A 6 6.18 -10.37 -4.35
N LYS A 7 5.09 -10.69 -5.07
CA LYS A 7 4.54 -9.81 -6.11
C LYS A 7 4.23 -8.38 -5.64
N THR A 8 3.54 -8.27 -4.50
CA THR A 8 3.20 -6.96 -3.93
C THR A 8 4.46 -6.23 -3.49
N TYR A 9 5.36 -6.94 -2.82
CA TYR A 9 6.62 -6.38 -2.34
C TYR A 9 7.52 -5.88 -3.49
N LEU A 10 7.72 -6.70 -4.52
CA LEU A 10 8.51 -6.33 -5.70
C LEU A 10 7.89 -5.19 -6.50
N ALA A 11 6.55 -5.13 -6.57
CA ALA A 11 5.86 -4.00 -7.22
C ALA A 11 6.11 -2.69 -6.46
N VAL A 12 6.02 -2.71 -5.13
CA VAL A 12 6.33 -1.54 -4.29
C VAL A 12 7.80 -1.17 -4.40
N ALA A 13 8.72 -2.14 -4.38
CA ALA A 13 10.16 -1.88 -4.53
C ALA A 13 10.48 -1.17 -5.85
N SER A 14 9.91 -1.63 -6.96
CA SER A 14 10.09 -0.99 -8.26
C SER A 14 9.50 0.42 -8.30
N ALA A 15 8.36 0.63 -7.66
CA ALA A 15 7.72 1.95 -7.57
C ALA A 15 8.57 2.94 -6.74
N VAL A 16 9.08 2.50 -5.59
CA VAL A 16 9.98 3.28 -4.73
C VAL A 16 11.26 3.64 -5.48
N GLU A 17 11.87 2.69 -6.18
CA GLU A 17 13.07 2.96 -6.98
C GLU A 17 12.80 4.01 -8.07
N ALA A 18 11.65 3.92 -8.76
CA ALA A 18 11.28 4.91 -9.76
C ALA A 18 11.10 6.32 -9.15
N LEU A 19 10.55 6.40 -7.93
CA LEU A 19 10.39 7.65 -7.20
C LEU A 19 11.75 8.24 -6.79
N ASP A 20 12.65 7.42 -6.22
CA ASP A 20 13.97 7.86 -5.78
C ASP A 20 14.87 8.29 -6.96
N ARG A 21 14.74 7.63 -8.11
CA ARG A 21 15.42 8.04 -9.35
C ARG A 21 14.74 9.24 -10.06
N ASN A 22 13.73 9.86 -9.44
CA ASN A 22 12.92 10.94 -10.01
C ASN A 22 12.31 10.60 -11.39
N ARG A 23 12.11 9.32 -11.69
CA ARG A 23 11.44 8.88 -12.93
C ARG A 23 9.93 9.08 -12.86
N VAL A 24 9.39 9.11 -11.64
CA VAL A 24 8.00 9.44 -11.33
C VAL A 24 7.97 10.49 -10.23
N GLN A 25 6.92 11.30 -10.21
CA GLN A 25 6.74 12.37 -9.21
C GLN A 25 5.77 12.00 -8.09
N ARG A 26 4.96 10.96 -8.30
CA ARG A 26 3.90 10.54 -7.39
C ARG A 26 3.67 9.04 -7.50
N LEU A 27 3.36 8.39 -6.38
CA LEU A 27 2.96 6.99 -6.30
C LEU A 27 1.53 6.90 -5.79
N LEU A 28 0.68 6.20 -6.54
CA LEU A 28 -0.68 5.85 -6.11
C LEU A 28 -0.76 4.33 -6.00
N LEU A 29 -0.95 3.83 -4.78
CA LEU A 29 -1.08 2.41 -4.50
C LEU A 29 -2.54 2.11 -4.19
N VAL A 30 -3.17 1.33 -5.06
CA VAL A 30 -4.58 0.97 -4.90
C VAL A 30 -4.68 -0.52 -4.61
N ARG A 31 -5.40 -0.88 -3.54
CA ARG A 31 -5.79 -2.26 -3.30
C ARG A 31 -7.30 -2.32 -3.11
N PRO A 32 -8.05 -2.94 -4.05
CA PRO A 32 -9.49 -3.02 -3.96
C PRO A 32 -9.90 -3.71 -2.66
N ALA A 33 -10.86 -3.14 -1.95
CA ALA A 33 -11.43 -3.70 -0.72
C ALA A 33 -12.11 -5.08 -0.87
N VAL A 34 -12.14 -5.66 -2.06
CA VAL A 34 -12.83 -6.92 -2.37
C VAL A 34 -11.83 -7.94 -2.89
N GLU A 35 -11.43 -8.88 -2.03
CA GLU A 35 -10.73 -10.09 -2.45
C GLU A 35 -11.71 -11.10 -3.05
N ALA A 36 -11.26 -11.80 -4.09
CA ALA A 36 -12.07 -12.68 -4.93
C ALA A 36 -12.77 -13.79 -4.13
N GLY A 37 -14.03 -13.56 -3.74
CA GLY A 37 -14.94 -14.60 -3.25
C GLY A 37 -15.40 -14.47 -1.80
N GLU A 38 -14.83 -13.58 -0.98
CA GLU A 38 -15.34 -13.36 0.37
C GLU A 38 -16.31 -12.16 0.40
N LYS A 39 -17.55 -12.41 0.83
CA LYS A 39 -18.44 -11.33 1.28
C LYS A 39 -17.70 -10.62 2.39
N LEU A 40 -17.38 -9.34 2.19
CA LEU A 40 -16.78 -8.44 3.19
C LEU A 40 -17.31 -8.82 4.57
N GLY A 41 -16.49 -9.56 5.34
CA GLY A 41 -16.95 -10.18 6.58
C GLY A 41 -17.53 -9.09 7.46
N PHE A 42 -18.68 -9.36 8.08
CA PHE A 42 -19.36 -8.43 8.98
C PHE A 42 -18.54 -8.25 10.26
N LEU A 43 -17.40 -7.56 10.18
CA LEU A 43 -16.79 -6.93 11.33
C LEU A 43 -17.70 -5.75 11.72
N PRO A 44 -18.27 -5.72 12.93
CA PRO A 44 -18.96 -4.53 13.42
C PRO A 44 -17.91 -3.42 13.59
N GLY A 45 -18.06 -2.33 12.85
CA GLY A 45 -17.07 -1.25 12.82
C GLY A 45 -17.27 -0.32 11.63
N ASP A 46 -16.69 0.88 11.74
CA ASP A 46 -16.72 1.92 10.70
C ASP A 46 -15.99 1.44 9.42
N LEU A 47 -16.32 1.99 8.25
CA LEU A 47 -15.79 1.56 6.95
C LEU A 47 -14.25 1.48 6.95
N THR A 48 -13.61 2.41 7.67
CA THR A 48 -12.17 2.52 7.89
C THR A 48 -11.56 1.29 8.57
N GLN A 49 -12.22 0.74 9.59
CA GLN A 49 -11.73 -0.46 10.30
C GLN A 49 -11.77 -1.72 9.46
N LYS A 50 -12.58 -1.74 8.39
CA LYS A 50 -12.68 -2.87 7.45
C LYS A 50 -11.63 -2.80 6.35
N VAL A 51 -11.20 -1.60 5.99
CA VAL A 51 -10.23 -1.36 4.91
C VAL A 51 -8.79 -1.49 5.42
N ASP A 52 -8.54 -1.06 6.65
CA ASP A 52 -7.21 -1.04 7.29
C ASP A 52 -6.40 -2.35 7.18
N PRO A 53 -6.98 -3.55 7.42
CA PRO A 53 -6.22 -4.80 7.31
C PRO A 53 -5.67 -5.08 5.91
N TYR A 54 -6.36 -4.61 4.87
CA TYR A 54 -5.97 -4.84 3.48
C TYR A 54 -4.86 -3.91 3.01
N LEU A 55 -4.83 -2.68 3.54
CA LEU A 55 -3.80 -1.70 3.19
C LEU A 55 -2.50 -1.93 3.96
N ARG A 56 -2.56 -2.58 5.14
CA ARG A 56 -1.39 -2.81 6.01
C ARG A 56 -0.15 -3.39 5.29
N PRO A 57 -0.24 -4.42 4.42
CA PRO A 57 0.93 -4.94 3.71
C PRO A 57 1.61 -3.93 2.77
N LEU A 58 0.88 -2.92 2.27
CA LEU A 58 1.47 -1.84 1.46
C LEU A 58 2.27 -0.88 2.34
N TYR A 59 1.70 -0.49 3.49
CA TYR A 59 2.41 0.34 4.48
C TYR A 59 3.67 -0.35 4.99
N ASP A 60 3.58 -1.62 5.36
CA ASP A 60 4.72 -2.38 5.87
C ASP A 60 5.86 -2.43 4.83
N ALA A 61 5.54 -2.72 3.57
CA ALA A 61 6.54 -2.74 2.49
C ALA A 61 7.19 -1.37 2.26
N LEU A 62 6.41 -0.28 2.29
CA LEU A 62 6.95 1.08 2.16
C LEU A 62 7.87 1.43 3.32
N TYR A 63 7.45 1.14 4.55
CA TYR A 63 8.24 1.41 5.76
C TYR A 63 9.54 0.62 5.77
N GLU A 64 9.53 -0.63 5.33
CA GLU A 64 10.72 -1.45 5.22
C GLU A 64 11.72 -0.90 4.19
N MET A 65 11.24 -0.39 3.05
CA MET A 65 12.10 0.07 1.95
C MET A 65 12.64 1.49 2.14
N MET A 66 11.87 2.38 2.76
CA MET A 66 12.17 3.81 2.81
C MET A 66 12.36 4.35 4.23
N GLY A 67 11.98 3.56 5.25
CA GLY A 67 11.90 4.00 6.63
C GLY A 67 10.61 4.76 6.94
N VAL A 68 10.12 4.60 8.17
CA VAL A 68 8.85 5.19 8.63
C VAL A 68 8.81 6.70 8.44
N GLU A 69 9.86 7.42 8.85
CA GLU A 69 9.90 8.89 8.76
C GLU A 69 9.77 9.41 7.33
N LYS A 70 10.46 8.78 6.37
CA LYS A 70 10.44 9.20 4.96
C LYS A 70 9.06 8.95 4.36
N VAL A 71 8.47 7.79 4.64
CA VAL A 71 7.13 7.44 4.13
C VAL A 71 6.07 8.38 4.69
N THR A 72 6.04 8.62 6.00
CA THR A 72 5.09 9.56 6.63
C THR A 72 5.19 10.95 6.01
N ARG A 73 6.41 11.47 5.84
CA ARG A 73 6.62 12.78 5.18
C ARG A 73 6.12 12.82 3.74
N LEU A 74 6.26 11.72 2.99
CA LEU A 74 5.80 11.64 1.60
C LEU A 74 4.29 11.45 1.49
N LEU A 75 3.67 10.75 2.45
CA LEU A 75 2.22 10.66 2.58
C LEU A 75 1.61 12.04 2.89
N GLU A 76 2.15 12.77 3.87
CA GLU A 76 1.72 14.13 4.22
C GLU A 76 1.82 15.12 3.06
N ARG A 77 2.85 14.93 2.21
CA ARG A 77 3.07 15.74 1.01
C ARG A 77 2.22 15.30 -0.19
N ASN A 78 1.39 14.28 -0.04
CA ASN A 78 0.62 13.65 -1.13
C ASN A 78 1.52 13.18 -2.30
N VAL A 79 2.78 12.82 -2.01
CA VAL A 79 3.69 12.20 -2.99
C VAL A 79 3.43 10.71 -3.08
N ILE A 80 3.10 10.08 -1.95
CA ILE A 80 2.59 8.72 -1.89
C ILE A 80 1.12 8.82 -1.45
N GLU A 81 0.24 8.11 -2.13
CA GLU A 81 -1.17 8.01 -1.78
C GLU A 81 -1.58 6.53 -1.82
N ILE A 82 -2.34 6.11 -0.82
CA ILE A 82 -2.82 4.73 -0.70
C ILE A 82 -4.34 4.78 -0.65
N ALA A 83 -4.99 4.11 -1.59
CA ALA A 83 -6.44 4.11 -1.73
C ALA A 83 -7.02 2.68 -1.72
N PRO A 84 -8.23 2.50 -1.17
CA PRO A 84 -8.98 1.24 -1.23
C PRO A 84 -9.66 0.97 -2.59
#